data_AF-A0A4R6U7P5-F1
#
_entry.id   AF-A0A4R6U7P5-F1
#
_cell.length_a   1.000
_cell.length_b   1.000
_cell.length_c   1.000
_cell.angle_alpha   90.00
_cell.angle_beta   90.00
_cell.angle_gamma   90.00
#
_symmetry.space_group_name_H-M   'P 1'
#
loop_
_entity.id
_entity.type
_entity.pdbx_description
1 polymer ?
#
loop_
_entity_poly.entity_id
_entity_poly.type
_entity_poly.pdbx_seq_one_letter_code
_entity_poly.pdbx_strand_id
1 'polypeptide(L)'
;MTGPSDWSDVSHQLTALQAAVAAAQQAALDSIGSSDADAFLQQLSALADTLATAQPALARALTAERPPGEVIAQVRQVGAAIEQLLTLNTRLSAQAQRALAVLFPQDQVKAYSRLGGKGLGTGGPGSGYLKA
;
A
#
# COMPACT_ATOMS: atom_id res chain seq x y z
N MET A 1 -28.96 -12.86 -34.74
CA MET A 1 -29.07 -12.38 -33.35
C MET A 1 -27.65 -12.21 -32.85
N THR A 2 -27.09 -11.01 -33.01
CA THR A 2 -25.77 -10.66 -32.48
C THR A 2 -25.93 -10.43 -30.98
N GLY A 3 -25.41 -11.36 -30.17
CA GLY A 3 -25.26 -11.13 -28.73
C GLY A 3 -24.43 -9.86 -28.49
N PRO A 4 -24.48 -9.27 -27.27
CA PRO A 4 -23.59 -8.17 -26.93
C PRO A 4 -22.17 -8.59 -27.33
N SER A 5 -21.56 -7.80 -28.22
CA SER A 5 -20.20 -8.05 -28.71
C SER A 5 -19.30 -8.22 -27.49
N ASP A 6 -18.47 -9.27 -27.42
CA ASP A 6 -17.63 -9.56 -26.25
C ASP A 6 -16.83 -8.32 -25.78
N TRP A 7 -16.54 -7.38 -26.69
CA TRP A 7 -15.93 -6.08 -26.41
C TRP A 7 -16.78 -5.05 -25.68
N SER A 8 -18.12 -5.05 -25.81
CA SER A 8 -18.99 -4.15 -25.04
C SER A 8 -18.99 -4.51 -23.57
N ASP A 9 -19.01 -5.81 -23.26
CA ASP A 9 -18.95 -6.31 -21.89
C ASP A 9 -17.59 -6.00 -21.27
N VAL A 10 -16.51 -6.18 -22.04
CA VAL A 10 -15.15 -5.78 -21.64
C VAL A 10 -15.07 -4.28 -21.38
N SER A 11 -15.63 -3.42 -22.23
CA SER A 11 -15.57 -1.97 -22.03
C SER A 11 -16.35 -1.53 -20.80
N HIS A 12 -17.50 -2.15 -20.54
CA HIS A 12 -18.26 -1.91 -19.31
C HIS A 12 -17.44 -2.30 -18.07
N GLN A 13 -16.77 -3.44 -18.09
CA GLN A 13 -15.90 -3.88 -16.99
C GLN A 13 -14.67 -3.00 -16.81
N LEU A 14 -14.05 -2.53 -17.89
CA LEU A 14 -12.93 -1.58 -17.81
C LEU A 14 -13.37 -0.23 -17.23
N THR A 15 -14.59 0.21 -17.52
CA THR A 15 -15.17 1.42 -16.93
C THR A 15 -15.40 1.24 -15.43
N ALA A 16 -15.94 0.11 -15.02
CA ALA A 16 -16.10 -0.23 -13.59
C ALA A 16 -14.75 -0.30 -12.87
N LEU A 17 -13.72 -0.87 -13.52
CA LEU A 17 -12.38 -0.94 -12.98
C LEU A 17 -11.74 0.45 -12.83
N GLN A 18 -11.92 1.35 -13.81
CA GLN A 18 -11.49 2.75 -13.67
C GLN A 18 -12.17 3.45 -12.48
N ALA A 19 -13.47 3.24 -12.29
CA ALA A 19 -14.19 3.81 -11.16
C ALA A 19 -13.68 3.27 -9.82
N ALA A 20 -13.41 1.96 -9.73
CA ALA A 20 -12.84 1.34 -8.52
C ALA A 20 -11.43 1.88 -8.21
N VAL A 21 -10.58 2.09 -9.22
CA VAL A 21 -9.26 2.70 -9.02
C VAL A 21 -9.39 4.14 -8.53
N ALA A 22 -10.29 4.94 -9.11
CA ALA A 22 -10.52 6.31 -8.67
C ALA A 22 -11.01 6.38 -7.22
N ALA A 23 -11.93 5.49 -6.82
CA ALA A 23 -12.42 5.39 -5.44
C ALA A 23 -11.29 5.02 -4.46
N ALA A 24 -10.42 4.07 -4.84
CA ALA A 24 -9.28 3.69 -4.03
C ALA A 24 -8.23 4.81 -3.91
N GLN A 25 -7.99 5.58 -4.98
CA GLN A 25 -7.13 6.77 -4.92
C GLN A 25 -7.69 7.85 -3.99
N GLN A 26 -8.99 8.11 -4.05
CA GLN A 26 -9.65 9.07 -3.18
C GLN A 26 -9.56 8.65 -1.71
N ALA A 27 -9.86 7.38 -1.41
CA ALA A 27 -9.72 6.84 -0.06
C ALA A 27 -8.26 6.89 0.45
N ALA A 28 -7.28 6.71 -0.45
CA ALA A 28 -5.87 6.89 -0.09
C ALA A 28 -5.58 8.34 0.34
N LEU A 29 -6.10 9.34 -0.38
CA LEU A 29 -5.93 10.75 -0.03
C LEU A 29 -6.66 11.10 1.28
N ASP A 30 -7.87 10.59 1.47
CA ASP A 30 -8.65 10.83 2.68
C ASP A 30 -8.02 10.18 3.92
N SER A 31 -7.33 9.04 3.75
CA SER A 31 -6.59 8.38 4.83
C SER A 31 -5.41 9.20 5.35
N ILE A 32 -4.81 10.07 4.52
CA ILE A 32 -3.75 11.00 4.94
C ILE A 32 -4.29 12.00 5.97
N GLY A 33 -5.54 12.44 5.81
CA GLY A 33 -6.17 13.45 6.66
C GLY A 33 -6.90 12.89 7.88
N SER A 34 -7.47 11.68 7.78
CA SER A 34 -8.41 11.15 8.79
C SER A 34 -7.86 10.03 9.67
N SER A 35 -6.65 9.51 9.42
CA SER A 35 -6.10 8.30 10.05
C SER A 35 -6.95 7.02 9.86
N ASP A 36 -7.94 7.06 8.96
CA ASP A 36 -8.84 5.94 8.70
C ASP A 36 -8.29 5.07 7.55
N ALA A 37 -7.44 4.11 7.93
CA ALA A 37 -6.82 3.18 6.98
C ALA A 37 -7.80 2.07 6.53
N ASP A 38 -8.87 1.80 7.29
CA ASP A 38 -9.81 0.71 7.00
C ASP A 38 -10.63 1.01 5.75
N ALA A 39 -11.06 2.27 5.58
CA ALA A 39 -11.74 2.71 4.36
C ALA A 39 -10.89 2.49 3.10
N PHE A 40 -9.57 2.75 3.18
CA PHE A 40 -8.66 2.51 2.06
C PHE A 40 -8.49 1.01 1.77
N LEU A 41 -8.33 0.17 2.80
CA LEU A 41 -8.23 -1.28 2.64
C LEU A 41 -9.49 -1.90 2.01
N GLN A 42 -10.68 -1.41 2.38
CA GLN A 42 -11.94 -1.84 1.77
C GLN A 42 -11.99 -1.52 0.26
N GLN A 43 -11.54 -0.32 -0.14
CA GLN A 43 -11.48 0.04 -1.55
C GLN A 43 -10.45 -0.78 -2.33
N LEU A 44 -9.32 -1.15 -1.71
CA LEU A 44 -8.35 -2.07 -2.33
C LEU A 44 -8.93 -3.47 -2.53
N SER A 45 -9.70 -3.98 -1.57
CA SER A 45 -10.39 -5.28 -1.71
C SER A 45 -11.41 -5.23 -2.85
N ALA A 46 -12.25 -4.19 -2.90
CA ALA A 46 -13.24 -4.01 -3.96
C ALA A 46 -12.59 -3.89 -5.34
N LEU A 47 -11.44 -3.22 -5.43
CA LEU A 47 -10.64 -3.14 -6.66
C LEU A 47 -10.14 -4.53 -7.09
N ALA A 48 -9.65 -5.34 -6.16
CA ALA A 48 -9.19 -6.70 -6.44
C ALA A 48 -10.33 -7.60 -6.94
N ASP A 49 -11.52 -7.52 -6.34
CA ASP A 49 -12.70 -8.27 -6.77
C ASP A 49 -13.16 -7.84 -8.17
N THR A 50 -13.13 -6.53 -8.44
CA THR A 50 -13.48 -5.98 -9.76
C THR A 50 -12.50 -6.46 -10.82
N LEU A 51 -11.19 -6.51 -10.51
CA LEU A 51 -10.16 -7.03 -11.41
C LEU A 51 -10.34 -8.54 -11.68
N ALA A 52 -10.60 -9.33 -10.64
CA ALA A 52 -10.84 -10.76 -10.74
C ALA A 52 -12.07 -11.07 -11.61
N THR A 53 -13.10 -10.24 -11.51
CA THR A 53 -14.32 -10.35 -12.32
C THR A 53 -14.09 -9.93 -13.78
N ALA A 54 -13.20 -8.97 -14.01
CA ALA A 54 -12.91 -8.46 -15.36
C ALA A 54 -11.99 -9.37 -16.19
N GLN A 55 -11.09 -10.10 -15.53
CA GLN A 55 -10.11 -10.98 -16.17
C GLN A 55 -10.70 -12.03 -17.14
N PRO A 56 -11.73 -12.81 -16.78
CA PRO A 56 -12.26 -13.86 -17.65
C PRO A 56 -12.93 -13.31 -18.91
N ALA A 57 -13.61 -12.16 -18.82
CA ALA A 57 -14.24 -11.56 -20.00
C ALA A 57 -13.19 -11.00 -20.96
N LEU A 58 -12.12 -10.37 -20.43
CA LEU A 58 -11.00 -9.91 -21.24
C LEU A 58 -10.31 -11.08 -21.96
N ALA A 59 -10.06 -12.18 -21.25
CA ALA A 59 -9.47 -13.38 -21.83
C ALA A 59 -10.34 -13.99 -22.94
N ARG A 60 -11.66 -14.08 -22.71
CA ARG A 60 -12.61 -14.58 -23.70
C ARG A 60 -12.66 -13.69 -24.95
N ALA A 61 -12.76 -12.38 -24.78
CA ALA A 61 -12.81 -11.44 -25.90
C ALA A 61 -11.52 -11.48 -26.74
N LEU A 62 -10.35 -11.60 -26.09
CA LEU A 62 -9.06 -11.72 -26.77
C LEU A 62 -8.91 -13.01 -27.59
N THR A 63 -9.59 -14.09 -27.20
CA THR A 63 -9.61 -15.33 -27.99
C THR A 63 -10.58 -15.29 -29.17
N ALA A 64 -11.61 -14.46 -29.09
CA ALA A 64 -12.65 -14.37 -30.11
C ALA A 64 -12.26 -13.44 -31.27
N GLU A 65 -11.69 -12.27 -30.95
CA GLU A 65 -11.44 -11.25 -31.96
C GLU A 65 -10.26 -10.33 -31.56
N ARG A 66 -9.79 -9.50 -32.49
CA ARG A 66 -8.77 -8.49 -32.19
C ARG A 66 -9.38 -7.34 -31.38
N PRO A 67 -8.72 -6.85 -30.32
CA PRO A 67 -9.23 -5.74 -29.53
C PRO A 67 -9.37 -4.45 -30.34
N PRO A 68 -10.50 -3.72 -30.19
CA PRO A 68 -10.66 -2.37 -30.71
C PRO A 68 -9.61 -1.42 -30.12
N GLY A 69 -9.23 -0.38 -30.88
CA GLY A 69 -8.26 0.62 -30.43
C GLY A 69 -8.68 1.33 -29.13
N GLU A 70 -9.98 1.55 -28.93
CA GLU A 70 -10.53 2.16 -27.71
C GLU A 70 -10.32 1.28 -26.47
N VAL A 71 -10.55 -0.03 -26.60
CA VAL A 71 -10.33 -0.99 -25.50
C VAL A 71 -8.84 -1.04 -25.14
N ILE A 72 -7.94 -0.99 -26.13
CA ILE A 72 -6.49 -0.91 -25.88
C ILE A 72 -6.14 0.37 -25.12
N ALA A 73 -6.74 1.51 -25.48
CA ALA A 73 -6.54 2.77 -24.77
C ALA A 73 -7.05 2.71 -23.33
N GLN A 74 -8.24 2.14 -23.10
CA GLN A 74 -8.83 1.94 -21.77
C GLN A 74 -7.95 1.06 -20.88
N VAL A 75 -7.44 -0.06 -21.40
CA VAL A 75 -6.52 -0.95 -20.66
C VAL A 75 -5.23 -0.21 -20.28
N ARG A 76 -4.66 0.60 -21.19
CA ARG A 76 -3.47 1.42 -20.87
C ARG A 76 -3.75 2.46 -19.79
N GLN A 77 -4.90 3.12 -19.85
CA GLN A 77 -5.31 4.08 -18.82
C GLN A 77 -5.47 3.41 -17.45
N VAL A 78 -6.13 2.25 -17.41
CA VAL A 78 -6.25 1.45 -16.18
C VAL A 78 -4.87 1.08 -15.63
N GLY A 79 -3.96 0.61 -16.49
CA GLY A 79 -2.59 0.26 -16.08
C GLY A 79 -1.86 1.44 -15.44
N ALA A 80 -1.89 2.61 -16.09
CA ALA A 80 -1.30 3.83 -15.55
C ALA A 80 -1.93 4.25 -14.21
N ALA A 81 -3.25 4.11 -14.06
CA ALA A 81 -3.95 4.46 -12.83
C ALA A 81 -3.60 3.53 -11.66
N ILE A 82 -3.38 2.23 -11.94
CA ILE A 82 -2.90 1.25 -10.94
C ILE A 82 -1.47 1.57 -10.52
N GLU A 83 -0.57 1.91 -11.46
CA GLU A 83 0.81 2.32 -11.14
C GLU A 83 0.86 3.57 -10.24
N GLN A 84 -0.02 4.54 -10.51
CA GLN A 84 -0.18 5.72 -9.65
C GLN A 84 -0.62 5.33 -8.23
N LEU A 85 -1.58 4.41 -8.12
CA LEU A 85 -2.08 3.93 -6.84
C LEU A 85 -1.00 3.18 -6.04
N LEU A 86 -0.17 2.37 -6.70
CA LEU A 86 1.00 1.72 -6.07
C LEU A 86 2.02 2.75 -5.56
N THR A 87 2.23 3.83 -6.32
CA THR A 87 3.11 4.94 -5.91
C THR A 87 2.55 5.64 -4.67
N LEU A 88 1.24 5.89 -4.60
CA LEU A 88 0.58 6.48 -3.44
C LEU A 88 0.69 5.58 -2.20
N ASN A 89 0.45 4.28 -2.34
CA ASN A 89 0.60 3.31 -1.25
C ASN A 89 2.04 3.29 -0.69
N THR A 90 3.04 3.31 -1.58
CA THR A 90 4.46 3.36 -1.17
C THR A 90 4.78 4.64 -0.39
N ARG A 91 4.22 5.79 -0.78
CA ARG A 91 4.39 7.06 -0.06
C ARG A 91 3.71 7.04 1.30
N LEU A 92 2.47 6.52 1.38
CA LEU A 92 1.71 6.36 2.61
C LEU A 92 2.44 5.47 3.62
N SER A 93 2.96 4.31 3.18
CA SER A 93 3.72 3.41 4.05
C SER A 93 5.02 4.04 4.56
N ALA A 94 5.75 4.77 3.72
CA ALA A 94 6.94 5.51 4.15
C ALA A 94 6.59 6.62 5.16
N GLN A 95 5.45 7.29 4.99
CA GLN A 95 4.96 8.29 5.94
C GLN A 95 4.59 7.67 7.29
N ALA A 96 3.89 6.52 7.27
CA ALA A 96 3.55 5.77 8.48
C ALA A 96 4.82 5.32 9.23
N GLN A 97 5.83 4.81 8.52
CA GLN A 97 7.12 4.44 9.11
C GLN A 97 7.82 5.64 9.76
N ARG A 98 7.80 6.82 9.13
CA ARG A 98 8.37 8.04 9.70
C ARG A 98 7.59 8.50 10.94
N ALA A 99 6.26 8.46 10.90
CA ALA A 99 5.43 8.79 12.05
C ALA A 99 5.70 7.85 13.23
N LEU A 100 5.84 6.55 12.97
CA LEU A 100 6.24 5.56 13.98
C LEU A 100 7.65 5.82 14.52
N ALA A 101 8.61 6.20 13.67
CA ALA A 101 9.96 6.56 14.12
C ALA A 101 9.99 7.81 15.01
N VAL A 102 9.07 8.76 14.77
CA VAL A 102 8.88 9.96 15.62
C VAL A 102 8.20 9.61 16.94
N LEU A 103 7.19 8.74 16.92
CA LEU A 103 6.44 8.31 18.11
C LEU A 103 7.22 7.33 18.99
N PHE A 104 8.07 6.50 18.37
CA PHE A 104 8.97 5.57 19.04
C PHE A 104 10.43 5.83 18.64
N PRO A 105 11.03 6.95 19.09
CA PRO A 105 12.46 7.15 18.92
C PRO A 105 13.18 6.05 19.69
N GLN A 106 13.97 5.23 19.00
CA GLN A 106 14.74 4.14 19.62
C GLN A 106 15.69 4.62 20.73
N ASP A 107 15.87 5.93 20.91
CA ASP A 107 16.62 6.52 22.01
C ASP A 107 15.99 6.37 23.39
N GLN A 108 14.66 6.21 23.52
CA GLN A 108 14.07 5.98 24.85
C GLN A 108 14.51 4.62 25.43
N VAL A 109 14.64 3.58 24.61
CA VAL A 109 15.10 2.26 25.05
C VAL A 109 16.55 2.31 25.54
N LYS A 110 17.42 3.09 24.89
CA LYS A 110 18.80 3.31 25.34
C LYS A 110 18.87 4.18 26.60
N ALA A 111 18.01 5.17 26.75
CA ALA A 111 17.94 6.01 27.95
C ALA A 111 17.51 5.20 29.19
N TYR A 112 16.50 4.32 29.06
CA TYR A 112 16.08 3.43 30.15
C TYR A 112 17.12 2.33 30.46
N SER A 113 17.81 1.82 29.45
CA SER A 113 18.92 0.87 29.64
C SER A 113 20.11 1.48 30.40
N ARG A 114 20.37 2.78 30.21
CA ARG A 114 21.38 3.52 30.96
C ARG A 114 20.98 3.79 32.41
N LEU A 115 19.68 3.89 32.71
CA LEU A 115 19.18 4.05 34.08
C LEU A 115 19.19 2.71 34.86
N GLY A 116 18.88 1.60 34.20
CA GLY A 116 18.93 0.26 34.82
C GLY A 116 20.34 -0.32 35.00
N GLY A 117 21.33 0.18 34.26
CA GLY A 117 22.73 -0.28 34.33
C GLY A 117 23.64 0.49 35.30
N LYS A 118 23.18 1.58 35.93
CA LYS A 118 24.02 2.45 36.77
C LYS A 118 23.76 2.31 38.27
N GLY A 119 23.57 1.10 38.75
CA GLY A 119 23.42 0.84 40.18
C GLY A 119 23.33 -0.63 40.55
N LEU A 120 24.43 -1.38 40.41
CA LEU A 120 24.80 -2.56 41.23
C LEU A 120 26.04 -3.21 40.61
N GLY A 121 27.20 -2.60 40.87
CA GLY A 121 28.51 -3.07 40.43
C GLY A 121 29.56 -2.72 41.48
N THR A 122 29.35 -3.20 42.70
CA THR A 122 30.41 -3.36 43.70
C THR A 122 31.50 -4.26 43.16
N GLY A 123 32.71 -3.75 42.92
CA GLY A 123 33.87 -4.61 42.67
C GLY A 123 35.07 -3.96 41.97
N GLY A 124 35.94 -3.31 42.75
CA GLY A 124 37.38 -3.16 42.46
C GLY A 124 37.80 -1.96 41.60
N PRO A 125 38.64 -1.06 42.16
CA PRO A 125 40.07 -1.18 41.82
C PRO A 125 40.97 -0.96 43.05
N GLY A 126 41.89 -1.89 43.29
CA GLY A 126 42.81 -1.82 44.42
C GLY A 126 44.16 -2.45 44.13
N SER A 127 44.90 -1.88 43.19
CA SER A 127 46.35 -2.10 43.07
C SER A 127 47.09 -1.04 43.89
N GLY A 128 47.75 -1.51 44.95
CA GLY A 128 49.09 -1.05 45.35
C GLY A 128 49.21 0.14 46.29
N TYR A 129 50.21 -0.01 47.17
CA TYR A 129 50.92 0.99 48.00
C TYR A 129 50.34 1.30 49.39
N LEU A 130 50.87 0.62 50.41
CA LEU A 130 51.51 1.29 51.56
C LEU A 130 52.40 0.32 52.35
N LYS A 131 53.48 0.90 52.86
CA LYS A 131 54.74 0.35 53.35
C LYS A 131 54.84 0.72 54.84
N ALA A 132 55.16 -0.23 55.72
CA ALA A 132 55.90 -0.07 56.97
C ALA A 132 56.07 -1.44 57.63
#